data_AF-Q4UMJ4-F1
#
_entry.id   AF-Q4UMJ4-F1
#
_cell.length_a   1.000
_cell.length_b   1.000
_cell.length_c   1.000
_cell.angle_alpha   90.00
_cell.angle_beta   90.00
_cell.angle_gamma   90.00
#
_symmetry.space_group_name_H-M   'P 1'
#
loop_
_entity.id
_entity.type
_entity.pdbx_description
1 polymer ?
#
loop_
_entity_poly.entity_id
_entity_poly.type
_entity_poly.pdbx_seq_one_letter_code
_entity_poly.pdbx_strand_id
1 'polypeptide(L)'
;MDSCFCRNDINSNVTKPKCHKNDIDIYQMPSKNNSVKEIFSRLSGKYRINRIIDNYGYGEGIAYFLQLNSQSFRQDKFKSKPAERTKVREQRLDSKNLLVSSFVNDAVPESLNELIYKEELQIHYNDYTHKILANKEYKYILENNNIVKYFAKAENSLFHRLDFIDNSRATGSHLCGSDEYNATYIFLNPDSFTLNYQVLGPQKDYNINTVFNRI
;
A
#
# COMPACT_ATOMS: atom_id res chain seq x y z
N MET A 1 40.12 -34.05 -19.96
CA MET A 1 39.36 -34.53 -18.79
C MET A 1 37.89 -34.29 -19.10
N ASP A 2 37.29 -34.92 -20.12
CA ASP A 2 37.07 -36.37 -20.32
C ASP A 2 36.51 -37.00 -19.02
N SER A 3 35.34 -37.63 -18.96
CA SER A 3 34.68 -38.45 -19.97
C SER A 3 33.24 -38.78 -19.54
N CYS A 4 32.34 -38.95 -20.51
CA CYS A 4 31.13 -39.76 -20.36
C CYS A 4 31.47 -41.19 -19.93
N PHE A 5 30.64 -41.77 -19.06
CA PHE A 5 30.45 -43.22 -18.97
C PHE A 5 28.96 -43.54 -18.83
N CYS A 6 28.46 -44.38 -19.72
CA CYS A 6 27.18 -45.05 -19.61
C CYS A 6 27.37 -46.51 -19.19
N ARG A 7 26.40 -46.99 -18.39
CA ARG A 7 25.91 -48.38 -18.22
C ARG A 7 26.71 -49.37 -17.34
N ASN A 8 26.10 -49.86 -16.27
CA ASN A 8 25.24 -51.05 -16.27
C ASN A 8 24.58 -51.30 -14.89
N ASP A 9 23.50 -52.08 -14.92
CA ASP A 9 22.49 -52.29 -13.90
C ASP A 9 22.94 -53.05 -12.64
N ILE A 10 22.41 -52.64 -11.47
CA ILE A 10 22.18 -53.55 -10.34
C ILE A 10 20.77 -53.31 -9.78
N ASN A 11 19.98 -54.37 -9.86
CA ASN A 11 18.69 -54.56 -9.23
C ASN A 11 18.86 -54.54 -7.70
N SER A 12 18.29 -53.53 -7.01
CA SER A 12 18.04 -53.62 -5.58
C SER A 12 16.68 -53.02 -5.27
N ASN A 13 15.72 -53.90 -4.96
CA ASN A 13 14.44 -53.55 -4.35
C ASN A 13 14.71 -52.84 -3.03
N VAL A 14 14.68 -51.51 -3.06
CA VAL A 14 14.57 -50.68 -1.86
C VAL A 14 13.35 -49.79 -2.07
N THR A 15 12.33 -50.06 -1.25
CA THR A 15 11.10 -49.29 -1.16
C THR A 15 11.47 -47.83 -0.90
N LYS A 16 11.38 -46.98 -1.93
CA LYS A 16 11.61 -45.55 -1.79
C LYS A 16 10.56 -44.99 -0.82
N PRO A 17 10.95 -44.23 0.22
CA PRO A 17 9.98 -43.49 1.00
C PRO A 17 9.29 -42.50 0.06
N LYS A 18 7.95 -42.50 0.07
CA LYS A 18 7.13 -41.51 -0.63
C LYS A 18 7.53 -40.14 -0.12
N CYS A 19 8.26 -39.39 -0.95
CA CYS A 19 8.43 -37.96 -0.77
C CYS A 19 7.05 -37.34 -0.96
N HIS A 20 6.37 -37.00 0.14
CA HIS A 20 5.24 -36.12 0.10
C HIS A 20 5.74 -34.79 -0.49
N LYS A 21 5.38 -34.53 -1.75
CA LYS A 21 5.41 -33.19 -2.28
C LYS A 21 4.48 -32.38 -1.40
N ASN A 22 5.05 -31.49 -0.61
CA ASN A 22 4.29 -30.36 -0.11
C ASN A 22 3.96 -29.55 -1.37
N ASP A 23 2.73 -29.66 -1.83
CA ASP A 23 2.18 -28.77 -2.84
C ASP A 23 2.20 -27.36 -2.23
N ILE A 24 3.28 -26.64 -2.51
CA ILE A 24 3.30 -25.19 -2.33
C ILE A 24 2.36 -24.70 -3.42
N ASP A 25 1.15 -24.31 -3.04
CA ASP A 25 0.22 -23.61 -3.92
C ASP A 25 0.91 -22.34 -4.42
N ILE A 26 1.53 -22.44 -5.61
CA ILE A 26 2.01 -21.30 -6.35
C ILE A 26 0.75 -20.57 -6.80
N TYR A 27 0.34 -19.55 -6.05
CA TYR A 27 -0.69 -18.62 -6.48
C TYR A 27 -0.33 -18.09 -7.87
N GLN A 28 -1.04 -18.58 -8.90
CA GLN A 28 -0.96 -18.02 -10.24
C GLN A 28 -1.64 -16.66 -10.22
N MET A 29 -0.84 -15.60 -10.12
CA MET A 29 -1.32 -14.23 -10.25
C MET A 29 -1.80 -14.00 -11.70
N PRO A 30 -2.94 -13.32 -11.91
CA PRO A 30 -3.50 -13.07 -13.23
C PRO A 30 -2.60 -12.15 -14.08
N SER A 31 -3.04 -11.84 -15.30
CA SER A 31 -2.32 -10.93 -16.22
C SER A 31 -1.80 -9.67 -15.51
N LYS A 32 -0.66 -9.11 -15.96
CA LYS A 32 0.01 -7.96 -15.32
C LYS A 32 -0.92 -6.78 -15.03
N ASN A 33 -1.96 -6.58 -15.84
CA ASN A 33 -2.91 -5.50 -15.59
C ASN A 33 -3.90 -5.81 -14.46
N ASN A 34 -4.36 -7.06 -14.38
CA ASN A 34 -5.23 -7.50 -13.29
C ASN A 34 -4.46 -7.54 -11.96
N SER A 35 -3.16 -7.84 -11.99
CA SER A 35 -2.34 -7.92 -10.79
C SER A 35 -2.12 -6.57 -10.10
N VAL A 36 -1.94 -5.46 -10.83
CA VAL A 36 -1.74 -4.14 -10.20
C VAL A 36 -2.98 -3.67 -9.42
N LYS A 37 -4.17 -3.81 -10.01
CA LYS A 37 -5.43 -3.44 -9.33
C LYS A 37 -5.68 -4.31 -8.11
N GLU A 38 -5.38 -5.60 -8.22
CA GLU A 38 -5.49 -6.57 -7.13
C GLU A 38 -4.50 -6.29 -5.99
N ILE A 39 -3.26 -5.91 -6.32
CA ILE A 39 -2.26 -5.46 -5.34
C ILE A 39 -2.76 -4.19 -4.64
N PHE A 40 -3.23 -3.20 -5.40
CA PHE A 40 -3.74 -1.96 -4.82
C PHE A 40 -4.92 -2.19 -3.87
N SER A 41 -5.90 -3.02 -4.28
CA SER A 41 -7.06 -3.33 -3.43
C SER A 41 -6.65 -4.03 -2.13
N ARG A 42 -5.63 -4.90 -2.20
CA ARG A 42 -5.05 -5.57 -1.03
C ARG A 42 -4.29 -4.62 -0.12
N LEU A 43 -3.76 -3.49 -0.59
CA LEU A 43 -3.04 -2.57 0.30
C LEU A 43 -3.91 -2.06 1.43
N SER A 44 -5.22 -1.83 1.20
CA SER A 44 -6.16 -1.35 2.21
C SER A 44 -6.12 -2.20 3.49
N GLY A 45 -6.04 -1.55 4.66
CA GLY A 45 -6.03 -2.23 5.96
C GLY A 45 -4.99 -1.69 6.95
N LYS A 46 -4.82 -2.43 8.05
CA LYS A 46 -3.90 -2.11 9.13
C LYS A 46 -2.73 -3.10 9.13
N TYR A 47 -1.53 -2.60 9.35
CA TYR A 47 -0.31 -3.40 9.34
C TYR A 47 0.53 -3.11 10.57
N ARG A 48 1.11 -4.15 11.15
CA ARG A 48 2.30 -4.01 11.97
C ARG A 48 3.50 -3.82 11.06
N ILE A 49 4.34 -2.84 11.39
CA ILE A 49 5.55 -2.53 10.64
C ILE A 49 6.79 -2.69 11.50
N ASN A 50 7.82 -3.30 10.92
CA ASN A 50 9.18 -3.35 11.47
C ASN A 50 10.12 -2.78 10.42
N ARG A 51 11.01 -1.88 10.82
CA ARG A 51 11.93 -1.15 9.96
C ARG A 51 13.35 -1.30 10.48
N ILE A 52 14.28 -1.68 9.64
CA ILE A 52 15.72 -1.64 9.91
C ILE A 52 16.29 -0.48 9.11
N ILE A 53 17.09 0.37 9.75
CA ILE A 53 17.81 1.49 9.14
C ILE A 53 19.28 1.17 9.33
N ASP A 54 19.95 0.69 8.27
CA ASP A 54 21.30 0.14 8.35
C ASP A 54 22.25 1.09 9.09
N ASN A 55 22.97 0.60 10.09
CA ASN A 55 23.91 1.36 10.92
C ASN A 55 23.33 2.49 11.79
N TYR A 56 22.03 2.79 11.69
CA TYR A 56 21.39 3.85 12.49
C TYR A 56 20.44 3.31 13.57
N GLY A 57 19.77 2.19 13.32
CA GLY A 57 18.85 1.61 14.29
C GLY A 57 17.67 0.86 13.67
N TYR A 58 16.57 0.79 14.41
CA TYR A 58 15.35 0.14 13.97
C TYR A 58 14.11 0.93 14.39
N GLY A 59 12.97 0.61 13.77
CA GLY A 59 11.68 1.18 14.09
C GLY A 59 10.60 0.13 14.12
N GLU A 60 9.63 0.30 15.00
CA GLU A 60 8.44 -0.54 15.05
C GLU A 60 7.19 0.30 15.26
N GLY A 61 6.05 -0.19 14.77
CA GLY A 61 4.79 0.53 14.92
C GLY A 61 3.69 0.01 14.02
N ILE A 62 2.79 0.90 13.64
CA ILE A 62 1.58 0.58 12.86
C ILE A 62 1.51 1.45 11.62
N ALA A 63 1.11 0.84 10.50
CA ALA A 63 0.71 1.55 9.30
C ALA A 63 -0.76 1.28 8.98
N TYR A 64 -1.41 2.29 8.41
CA TYR A 64 -2.79 2.26 7.93
C TYR A 64 -2.81 2.64 6.47
N PHE A 65 -3.54 1.87 5.67
CA PHE A 65 -3.96 2.21 4.33
C PHE A 65 -5.48 2.36 4.35
N LEU A 66 -5.94 3.60 4.44
CA LEU A 66 -7.35 3.92 4.63
C LEU A 66 -7.98 4.25 3.27
N GLN A 67 -8.95 3.43 2.87
CA GLN A 67 -9.77 3.76 1.72
C GLN A 67 -10.72 4.89 2.08
N LEU A 68 -10.68 5.96 1.29
CA LEU A 68 -11.68 7.01 1.41
C LEU A 68 -12.97 6.43 0.84
N ASN A 69 -13.97 6.20 1.68
CA ASN A 69 -15.32 5.96 1.20
C ASN A 69 -15.99 7.32 1.08
N SER A 70 -16.65 7.60 -0.04
CA SER A 70 -17.41 8.84 -0.28
C SER A 70 -18.44 9.19 0.79
N GLN A 71 -18.72 8.27 1.73
CA GLN A 71 -19.68 8.43 2.83
C GLN A 71 -19.07 8.85 4.18
N SER A 72 -17.74 8.93 4.35
CA SER A 72 -17.14 9.27 5.66
C SER A 72 -17.00 10.76 5.96
N PHE A 73 -17.41 11.64 5.03
CA PHE A 73 -17.60 13.07 5.30
C PHE A 73 -19.07 13.36 5.62
N ARG A 74 -19.62 12.76 6.68
CA ARG A 74 -20.74 13.41 7.37
C ARG A 74 -20.15 14.53 8.21
N GLN A 75 -20.42 15.77 7.82
CA GLN A 75 -20.18 16.97 8.63
C GLN A 75 -21.09 17.00 9.87
N ASP A 76 -21.10 15.93 10.68
CA ASP A 76 -21.80 15.91 11.96
C ASP A 76 -20.87 16.45 13.06
N LYS A 77 -20.33 17.67 12.88
CA LYS A 77 -19.74 18.45 13.99
C LYS A 77 -19.52 19.94 13.71
N PHE A 78 -20.47 20.60 13.06
CA PHE A 78 -20.62 22.06 13.22
C PHE A 78 -22.05 22.38 13.63
N LYS A 79 -22.40 22.10 14.89
CA LYS A 79 -23.51 22.78 15.56
C LYS A 79 -23.02 24.15 16.03
N SER A 80 -22.86 25.09 15.11
CA SER A 80 -22.96 26.51 15.46
C SER A 80 -24.44 26.81 15.73
N LYS A 81 -24.76 27.17 16.97
CA LYS A 81 -26.08 27.69 17.36
C LYS A 81 -26.54 28.76 16.35
N PRO A 82 -27.72 28.65 15.72
CA PRO A 82 -28.29 29.78 15.02
C PRO A 82 -28.87 30.77 16.03
N ALA A 83 -28.46 32.03 15.89
CA ALA A 83 -29.06 33.16 16.58
C ALA A 83 -30.51 33.36 16.10
N GLU A 84 -31.36 33.75 17.04
CA GLU A 84 -32.79 33.97 16.89
C GLU A 84 -33.09 35.32 16.22
N ARG A 85 -34.02 35.32 15.23
CA ARG A 85 -34.82 36.43 14.63
C ARG A 85 -35.02 36.10 13.13
N THR A 86 -36.19 36.17 12.49
CA THR A 86 -37.50 36.79 12.74
C THR A 86 -38.53 36.05 11.86
N LYS A 87 -39.78 35.94 12.34
CA LYS A 87 -40.93 35.39 11.60
C LYS A 87 -41.28 36.26 10.38
N VAL A 88 -41.37 35.67 9.19
CA VAL A 88 -42.19 36.18 8.07
C VAL A 88 -43.04 35.03 7.52
N ARG A 89 -44.27 35.38 7.15
CA ARG A 89 -45.48 34.58 7.06
C ARG A 89 -45.75 34.10 5.62
N GLU A 90 -46.30 32.88 5.53
CA GLU A 90 -47.15 32.25 4.50
C GLU A 90 -46.87 32.46 3.00
N GLN A 91 -46.82 31.35 2.24
CA GLN A 91 -47.91 30.98 1.33
C GLN A 91 -47.81 29.52 0.87
N ARG A 92 -48.96 28.83 0.90
CA ARG A 92 -49.17 27.46 0.41
C ARG A 92 -49.20 27.45 -1.12
N LEU A 93 -48.60 26.43 -1.74
CA LEU A 93 -49.13 25.84 -2.95
C LEU A 93 -48.89 24.33 -2.90
N ASP A 94 -49.98 23.58 -2.79
CA ASP A 94 -50.00 22.13 -3.02
C ASP A 94 -49.98 21.87 -4.53
N SER A 95 -49.13 20.95 -4.97
CA SER A 95 -49.35 20.20 -6.21
C SER A 95 -48.82 18.78 -6.07
N LYS A 96 -49.74 17.83 -5.97
CA LYS A 96 -49.48 16.40 -6.10
C LYS A 96 -49.33 16.04 -7.59
N ASN A 97 -48.45 15.06 -7.82
CA ASN A 97 -48.45 14.02 -8.87
C ASN A 97 -47.56 14.16 -10.13
N LEU A 98 -46.60 13.21 -10.16
CA LEU A 98 -46.36 12.18 -11.19
C LEU A 98 -45.30 12.38 -12.30
N LEU A 99 -44.62 11.24 -12.53
CA LEU A 99 -43.86 10.76 -13.69
C LEU A 99 -42.34 11.06 -13.77
N VAL A 100 -41.58 10.05 -13.33
CA VAL A 100 -40.46 9.39 -14.03
C VAL A 100 -39.58 10.26 -14.94
N SER A 101 -38.30 10.40 -14.56
CA SER A 101 -37.18 10.25 -15.50
C SER A 101 -35.99 9.69 -14.71
N SER A 102 -35.71 8.39 -14.80
CA SER A 102 -34.59 7.87 -15.60
C SER A 102 -33.37 8.79 -15.54
N PHE A 103 -32.36 8.37 -14.79
CA PHE A 103 -30.96 8.21 -15.21
C PHE A 103 -30.18 7.97 -13.92
N VAL A 104 -30.09 6.68 -13.56
CA VAL A 104 -29.04 6.20 -12.69
C VAL A 104 -27.75 6.41 -13.48
N ASN A 105 -27.10 7.56 -13.28
CA ASN A 105 -25.67 7.60 -13.50
C ASN A 105 -25.09 6.87 -12.30
N ASP A 106 -24.84 5.58 -12.47
CA ASP A 106 -23.93 4.81 -11.63
C ASP A 106 -22.54 5.43 -11.78
N ALA A 107 -22.35 6.59 -11.15
CA ALA A 107 -21.04 7.12 -10.86
C ALA A 107 -20.41 6.11 -9.91
N VAL A 108 -19.60 5.21 -10.46
CA VAL A 108 -18.64 4.43 -9.70
C VAL A 108 -17.95 5.43 -8.77
N PRO A 109 -18.07 5.30 -7.45
CA PRO A 109 -17.47 6.28 -6.56
C PRO A 109 -15.96 6.27 -6.84
N GLU A 110 -15.42 7.42 -7.26
CA GLU A 110 -13.99 7.68 -7.51
C GLU A 110 -13.09 7.30 -6.31
N SER A 111 -13.74 7.01 -5.17
CA SER A 111 -13.17 6.68 -3.88
C SER A 111 -12.51 5.28 -3.80
N LEU A 112 -12.69 4.40 -4.79
CA LEU A 112 -12.02 3.08 -4.80
C LEU A 112 -10.55 3.14 -5.25
N ASN A 113 -10.14 4.22 -5.91
CA ASN A 113 -8.80 4.36 -6.48
C ASN A 113 -7.83 5.11 -5.57
N GLU A 114 -8.22 5.48 -4.35
CA GLU A 114 -7.39 6.26 -3.44
C GLU A 114 -7.26 5.60 -2.06
N LEU A 115 -6.02 5.58 -1.54
CA LEU A 115 -5.71 5.17 -0.17
C LEU A 115 -4.90 6.26 0.52
N ILE A 116 -5.35 6.68 1.70
CA ILE A 116 -4.55 7.51 2.60
C ILE A 116 -3.68 6.59 3.44
N TYR A 117 -2.37 6.74 3.26
CA TYR A 117 -1.38 6.05 4.06
C TYR A 117 -1.00 6.88 5.28
N LYS A 118 -0.99 6.27 6.45
CA LYS A 118 -0.46 6.84 7.69
C LYS A 118 0.43 5.81 8.39
N GLU A 119 1.58 6.22 8.89
CA GLU A 119 2.37 5.41 9.82
C GLU A 119 2.69 6.17 11.10
N GLU A 120 2.73 5.42 12.20
CA GLU A 120 3.19 5.84 13.51
C GLU A 120 4.28 4.86 13.94
N LEU A 121 5.48 5.38 14.20
CA LEU A 121 6.68 4.60 14.46
C LEU A 121 7.40 5.08 15.71
N GLN A 122 7.85 4.13 16.51
CA GLN A 122 8.89 4.36 17.49
C GLN A 122 10.22 3.96 16.88
N ILE A 123 11.13 4.92 16.71
CA ILE A 123 12.49 4.69 16.19
C ILE A 123 13.46 4.62 17.37
N HIS A 124 14.31 3.61 17.35
CA HIS A 124 15.35 3.32 18.31
C HIS A 124 16.70 3.46 17.61
N TYR A 125 17.51 4.43 18.03
CA TYR A 125 18.86 4.58 17.50
C TYR A 125 19.82 3.57 18.13
N ASN A 126 20.92 3.28 17.43
CA ASN A 126 21.93 2.32 17.88
C ASN A 126 22.66 2.71 19.17
N ASP A 127 22.55 3.96 19.62
CA ASP A 127 23.05 4.39 20.92
C ASP A 127 22.15 3.96 22.09
N TYR A 128 21.04 3.26 21.81
CA TYR A 128 20.03 2.72 22.74
C TYR A 128 19.33 3.74 23.64
N THR A 129 19.74 5.01 23.59
CA THR A 129 19.28 6.08 24.48
C THR A 129 18.34 7.01 23.76
N HIS A 130 18.61 7.30 22.48
CA HIS A 130 17.74 8.13 21.67
C HIS A 130 16.58 7.31 21.10
N LYS A 131 15.38 7.78 21.40
CA LYS A 131 14.15 7.28 20.81
C LYS A 131 13.32 8.45 20.33
N ILE A 132 12.72 8.31 19.16
CA ILE A 132 11.80 9.32 18.62
C ILE A 132 10.50 8.67 18.17
N LEU A 133 9.42 9.43 18.29
CA LEU A 133 8.16 9.11 17.64
C LEU A 133 8.13 9.78 16.28
N ALA A 134 7.99 8.99 15.23
CA ALA A 134 7.95 9.44 13.85
C ALA A 134 6.57 9.12 13.26
N ASN A 135 6.00 10.10 12.55
CA ASN A 135 4.74 9.93 11.84
C ASN A 135 4.93 10.35 10.39
N LYS A 136 4.32 9.61 9.46
CA LYS A 136 4.29 10.00 8.04
C LYS A 136 2.91 9.80 7.46
N GLU A 137 2.57 10.66 6.50
CA GLU A 137 1.33 10.57 5.74
C GLU A 137 1.63 10.70 4.25
N TYR A 138 1.01 9.83 3.45
CA TYR A 138 1.10 9.82 1.99
C TYR A 138 -0.27 9.50 1.39
N LYS A 139 -0.45 9.83 0.11
CA LYS A 139 -1.63 9.44 -0.66
C LYS A 139 -1.20 8.47 -1.76
N TYR A 140 -1.88 7.35 -1.89
CA TYR A 140 -1.69 6.37 -2.95
C TYR A 140 -2.89 6.41 -3.89
N ILE A 141 -2.65 6.57 -5.19
CA ILE A 141 -3.70 6.63 -6.22
C ILE A 141 -3.45 5.53 -7.24
N LEU A 142 -4.51 4.82 -7.60
CA LEU A 142 -4.54 3.90 -8.73
C LEU A 142 -5.01 4.66 -9.98
N GLU A 143 -4.08 4.98 -10.88
CA GLU A 143 -4.36 5.71 -12.11
C GLU A 143 -3.74 5.01 -13.33
N ASN A 144 -4.51 4.84 -14.41
CA ASN A 144 -4.04 4.20 -15.64
C ASN A 144 -3.32 2.87 -15.41
N ASN A 145 -3.83 2.07 -14.46
CA ASN A 145 -3.24 0.80 -14.07
C ASN A 145 -1.83 0.88 -13.46
N ASN A 146 -1.49 2.01 -12.85
CA ASN A 146 -0.28 2.22 -12.06
C ASN A 146 -0.66 2.69 -10.66
N ILE A 147 0.19 2.37 -9.69
CA ILE A 147 0.06 2.91 -8.34
C ILE A 147 1.02 4.09 -8.23
N VAL A 148 0.49 5.25 -7.88
CA VAL A 148 1.25 6.49 -7.75
C VAL A 148 1.14 7.01 -6.34
N LYS A 149 2.26 7.37 -5.74
CA LYS A 149 2.33 7.86 -4.38
C LYS A 149 2.66 9.35 -4.38
N TYR A 150 1.93 10.10 -3.57
CA TYR A 150 2.00 11.54 -3.43
C TYR A 150 2.29 11.92 -1.97
N PHE A 151 2.91 13.08 -1.75
CA PHE A 151 2.99 13.70 -0.43
C PHE A 151 1.60 14.11 0.05
N ALA A 152 1.25 13.86 1.33
CA ALA A 152 -0.07 14.18 1.85
C ALA A 152 -0.31 15.70 2.05
N LYS A 153 0.73 16.47 2.38
CA LYS A 153 0.61 17.88 2.79
C LYS A 153 0.76 18.91 1.66
N ALA A 154 1.21 18.50 0.48
CA ALA A 154 1.37 19.36 -0.67
C ALA A 154 0.45 18.85 -1.78
N GLU A 155 -0.46 19.69 -2.26
CA GLU A 155 -1.43 19.31 -3.27
C GLU A 155 -0.73 18.71 -4.50
N ASN A 156 -0.98 17.42 -4.73
CA ASN A 156 -0.48 16.63 -5.86
C ASN A 156 1.03 16.66 -6.10
N SER A 157 1.84 16.89 -5.05
CA SER A 157 3.29 16.70 -5.18
C SER A 157 3.61 15.21 -5.28
N LEU A 158 4.03 14.80 -6.46
CA LEU A 158 4.47 13.42 -6.73
C LEU A 158 5.61 13.06 -5.78
N PHE A 159 5.47 11.90 -5.12
CA PHE A 159 6.57 11.27 -4.40
C PHE A 159 7.33 10.38 -5.38
N HIS A 160 6.71 9.26 -5.79
CA HIS A 160 7.21 8.39 -6.87
C HIS A 160 6.07 7.55 -7.45
N ARG A 161 6.30 6.97 -8.62
CA ARG A 161 5.43 5.94 -9.21
C ARG A 161 5.95 4.56 -8.83
N LEU A 162 5.06 3.57 -8.77
CA LEU A 162 5.44 2.16 -8.67
C LEU A 162 5.50 1.57 -10.07
N ASP A 163 6.71 1.42 -10.59
CA ASP A 163 7.00 0.77 -11.86
C ASP A 163 7.10 -0.74 -11.65
N PHE A 164 6.05 -1.47 -12.01
CA PHE A 164 5.98 -2.92 -11.84
C PHE A 164 6.94 -3.64 -12.80
N ILE A 165 7.89 -4.39 -12.24
CA ILE A 165 8.80 -5.26 -12.98
C ILE A 165 8.05 -6.53 -13.37
N ASP A 166 7.35 -7.12 -12.40
CA ASP A 166 6.54 -8.33 -12.53
C ASP A 166 5.29 -8.25 -11.62
N ASN A 167 4.62 -9.37 -11.38
CA ASN A 167 3.39 -9.45 -10.60
C ASN A 167 3.60 -9.36 -9.08
N SER A 168 4.83 -9.39 -8.58
CA SER A 168 5.14 -9.31 -7.15
C SER A 168 6.17 -8.24 -6.81
N ARG A 169 6.74 -7.55 -7.80
CA ARG A 169 7.81 -6.57 -7.60
C ARG A 169 7.55 -5.26 -8.35
N ALA A 170 7.79 -4.16 -7.66
CA ALA A 170 7.76 -2.82 -8.24
C ALA A 170 8.92 -1.98 -7.72
N THR A 171 9.37 -1.03 -8.53
CA THR A 171 10.39 -0.04 -8.14
C THR A 171 9.83 1.36 -8.19
N GLY A 172 10.51 2.31 -7.56
CA GLY A 172 10.21 3.72 -7.74
C GLY A 172 11.32 4.57 -7.13
N SER A 173 11.55 5.77 -7.64
CA SER A 173 12.63 6.62 -7.14
C SER A 173 12.17 8.06 -6.93
N HIS A 174 12.85 8.77 -6.03
CA HIS A 174 12.68 10.20 -5.87
C HIS A 174 13.94 10.84 -5.32
N LEU A 175 14.08 12.14 -5.58
CA LEU A 175 15.13 12.96 -5.01
C LEU A 175 14.63 13.62 -3.72
N CYS A 176 15.49 13.65 -2.72
CA CYS A 176 15.26 14.36 -1.47
C CYS A 176 16.53 15.17 -1.15
N GLY A 177 16.50 16.47 -1.48
CA GLY A 177 17.71 17.30 -1.41
C GLY A 177 18.78 16.81 -2.38
N SER A 178 19.96 16.47 -1.86
CA SER A 178 21.08 15.92 -2.64
C SER A 178 21.14 14.39 -2.63
N ASP A 179 20.15 13.75 -2.03
CA ASP A 179 20.10 12.30 -1.89
C ASP A 179 19.08 11.70 -2.85
N GLU A 180 19.41 10.55 -3.41
CA GLU A 180 18.56 9.70 -4.21
C GLU A 180 18.01 8.55 -3.36
N TYR A 181 16.70 8.35 -3.43
CA TYR A 181 16.00 7.29 -2.74
C TYR A 181 15.39 6.33 -3.74
N ASN A 182 15.98 5.14 -3.84
CA ASN A 182 15.54 4.07 -4.74
C ASN A 182 14.75 3.01 -3.97
N ALA A 183 13.46 2.92 -4.25
CA ALA A 183 12.53 2.01 -3.60
C ALA A 183 12.38 0.71 -4.38
N THR A 184 12.38 -0.42 -3.67
CA THR A 184 11.94 -1.72 -4.17
C THR A 184 10.85 -2.28 -3.26
N TYR A 185 9.69 -2.56 -3.86
CA TYR A 185 8.56 -3.23 -3.24
C TYR A 185 8.57 -4.71 -3.62
N ILE A 186 8.32 -5.59 -2.65
CA ILE A 186 8.10 -7.02 -2.89
C ILE A 186 6.82 -7.43 -2.18
N PHE A 187 5.78 -7.74 -2.95
CA PHE A 187 4.48 -8.24 -2.49
C PHE A 187 4.56 -9.76 -2.32
N LEU A 188 4.67 -10.22 -1.07
CA LEU A 188 4.98 -11.62 -0.75
C LEU A 188 3.72 -12.49 -0.81
N ASN A 189 2.63 -11.99 -0.23
CA ASN A 189 1.32 -12.64 -0.19
C ASN A 189 0.25 -11.56 0.08
N PRO A 190 -1.06 -11.90 0.15
CA PRO A 190 -2.12 -10.91 0.37
C PRO A 190 -2.00 -10.08 1.66
N ASP A 191 -1.26 -10.56 2.65
CA ASP A 191 -1.17 -10.00 4.00
C ASP A 191 0.22 -9.46 4.35
N SER A 192 1.22 -9.63 3.48
CA SER A 192 2.55 -9.08 3.72
C SER A 192 3.30 -8.64 2.48
N PHE A 193 4.09 -7.59 2.66
CA PHE A 193 5.00 -7.06 1.65
C PHE A 193 6.20 -6.39 2.33
N THR A 194 7.27 -6.19 1.56
CA THR A 194 8.45 -5.46 2.00
C THR A 194 8.68 -4.22 1.15
N LEU A 195 9.32 -3.23 1.76
CA LEU A 195 9.78 -2.00 1.12
C LEU A 195 11.22 -1.77 1.53
N ASN A 196 12.13 -1.93 0.57
CA ASN A 196 13.53 -1.55 0.70
C ASN A 196 13.74 -0.18 0.05
N TYR A 197 14.38 0.75 0.75
CA TYR A 197 14.99 1.92 0.13
C TYR A 197 16.50 1.77 0.15
N GLN A 198 17.15 1.96 -0.98
CA GLN A 198 18.56 2.31 -1.06
C GLN A 198 18.67 3.84 -1.08
N VAL A 199 19.43 4.41 -0.15
CA VAL A 199 19.63 5.84 -0.02
C VAL A 199 21.07 6.17 -0.37
N LEU A 200 21.25 6.93 -1.45
CA LEU A 200 22.57 7.32 -1.97
C LEU A 200 22.68 8.84 -2.01
N GLY A 201 23.77 9.37 -1.49
CA GLY A 201 24.06 10.80 -1.51
C GLY A 201 25.47 11.10 -0.99
N PRO A 202 25.91 12.37 -1.00
CA PRO A 202 27.27 12.75 -0.63
C PRO A 202 27.71 12.30 0.77
N GLN A 203 26.75 12.10 1.68
CA GLN A 203 26.98 11.69 3.07
C GLN A 203 26.15 10.48 3.49
N LYS A 204 25.46 9.83 2.54
CA LYS A 204 24.51 8.75 2.81
C LYS A 204 24.74 7.60 1.85
N ASP A 205 24.97 6.43 2.41
CA ASP A 205 24.97 5.16 1.70
C ASP A 205 24.48 4.10 2.67
N TYR A 206 23.18 3.85 2.65
CA TYR A 206 22.54 2.90 3.56
C TYR A 206 21.20 2.41 3.01
N ASN A 207 20.72 1.28 3.55
CA ASN A 207 19.39 0.80 3.24
C ASN A 207 18.41 1.01 4.39
N ILE A 208 17.14 1.12 4.00
CA ILE A 208 16.00 1.07 4.92
C ILE A 208 15.13 -0.10 4.50
N ASN A 209 15.04 -1.12 5.34
CA ASN A 209 14.24 -2.31 5.09
C ASN A 209 12.99 -2.28 5.97
N THR A 210 11.81 -2.18 5.37
CA THR A 210 10.54 -2.22 6.10
C THR A 210 9.76 -3.47 5.73
N VAL A 211 9.26 -4.19 6.74
CA VAL A 211 8.33 -5.31 6.58
C VAL A 211 6.96 -4.87 7.06
N PHE A 212 5.94 -5.12 6.26
CA PHE A 212 4.54 -4.88 6.58
C PHE A 212 3.83 -6.22 6.73
N ASN A 213 3.20 -6.44 7.88
CA ASN A 213 2.36 -7.62 8.12
C ASN A 213 0.97 -7.15 8.56
N ARG A 214 -0.08 -7.58 7.85
CA ARG A 214 -1.46 -7.24 8.17
C ARG A 214 -1.84 -7.75 9.56
N ILE A 215 -2.68 -6.99 10.27
CA ILE A 215 -3.28 -7.33 11.56
C ILE A 215 -4.77 -7.03 11.61
#